data_AF-A0A5B8C3J7-F1
#
_entry.id   AF-A0A5B8C3J7-F1
#
_cell.length_a   1.000
_cell.length_b   1.000
_cell.length_c   1.000
_cell.angle_alpha   90.00
_cell.angle_beta   90.00
_cell.angle_gamma   90.00
#
_symmetry.space_group_name_H-M   'P 1'
#
loop_
_entity.id
_entity.type
_entity.pdbx_description
1 polymer ?
#
loop_
_entity_poly.entity_id
_entity_poly.type
_entity_poly.pdbx_seq_one_letter_code
_entity_poly.pdbx_strand_id
1 'polypeptide(L)'
;MDDQALDELRALAAKGNRDAIDQLVELAGERGDMAELRRLADAGSRDAVDQLIELAGERGDMAELRRLADAGSRDAAEMLDEQGEAGQL
;
A
#
# COMPACT_ATOMS: atom_id res chain seq x y z
N MET A 1 4.29 -2.98 -19.90
CA MET A 1 2.81 -2.95 -19.85
C MET A 1 2.39 -1.58 -20.34
N ASP A 2 1.42 -1.51 -21.24
CA ASP A 2 0.84 -0.23 -21.68
C ASP A 2 -0.33 0.18 -20.79
N ASP A 3 -0.84 1.40 -21.00
CA ASP A 3 -1.91 1.97 -20.18
C ASP A 3 -3.22 1.19 -20.32
N GLN A 4 -3.51 0.68 -21.53
CA GLN A 4 -4.73 -0.12 -21.76
C GLN A 4 -4.72 -1.41 -20.96
N ALA A 5 -3.61 -2.16 -20.98
CA ALA A 5 -3.51 -3.40 -20.21
C ALA A 5 -3.61 -3.13 -18.70
N LEU A 6 -3.08 -2.01 -18.22
CA LEU A 6 -3.20 -1.61 -16.82
C LEU A 6 -4.67 -1.29 -16.44
N ASP A 7 -5.39 -0.61 -17.31
CA ASP A 7 -6.81 -0.30 -17.09
C ASP A 7 -7.68 -1.56 -17.11
N GLU A 8 -7.35 -2.54 -17.96
CA GLU A 8 -7.99 -3.86 -17.95
C GLU A 8 -7.77 -4.59 -16.62
N LEU A 9 -6.55 -4.57 -16.07
CA LEU A 9 -6.28 -5.11 -14.73
C LEU A 9 -7.07 -4.40 -13.65
N ARG A 10 -7.12 -3.06 -13.67
CA ARG A 10 -7.90 -2.28 -12.70
C ARG A 10 -9.37 -2.63 -12.77
N ALA A 11 -9.93 -2.79 -13.98
CA ALA A 11 -11.31 -3.17 -14.18
C ALA A 11 -11.61 -4.60 -13.67
N LEU A 12 -10.67 -5.53 -13.79
CA LEU A 12 -10.79 -6.89 -13.25
C LEU A 12 -10.68 -6.89 -11.71
N ALA A 13 -9.71 -6.17 -11.16
CA ALA A 13 -9.52 -6.03 -9.72
C ALA A 13 -10.73 -5.39 -9.04
N ALA A 14 -11.34 -4.37 -9.67
CA ALA A 14 -12.58 -3.75 -9.19
C ALA A 14 -13.79 -4.72 -9.15
N LYS A 15 -13.73 -5.83 -9.89
CA LYS A 15 -14.72 -6.92 -9.86
C LYS A 15 -14.32 -8.03 -8.88
N GLY A 16 -13.26 -7.85 -8.10
CA GLY A 16 -12.76 -8.82 -7.12
C GLY A 16 -11.92 -9.96 -7.73
N ASN A 17 -11.41 -9.80 -8.95
CA ASN A 17 -10.47 -10.77 -9.51
C ASN A 17 -9.15 -10.72 -8.72
N ARG A 18 -8.80 -11.84 -8.05
CA ARG A 18 -7.62 -11.93 -7.18
C ARG A 18 -6.32 -11.81 -7.96
N ASP A 19 -6.15 -12.56 -9.05
CA ASP A 19 -4.93 -12.51 -9.86
C ASP A 19 -4.64 -11.08 -10.36
N ALA A 20 -5.68 -10.32 -10.71
CA ALA A 20 -5.54 -8.92 -11.11
C ALA A 20 -5.19 -8.00 -9.94
N ILE A 21 -5.70 -8.27 -8.73
CA ILE A 21 -5.31 -7.55 -7.52
C ILE A 21 -3.83 -7.82 -7.22
N ASP A 22 -3.42 -9.09 -7.19
CA ASP A 22 -2.05 -9.50 -6.86
C ASP A 22 -1.05 -8.88 -7.84
N GLN A 23 -1.36 -8.92 -9.14
CA GLN A 23 -0.52 -8.31 -10.17
C GLN A 23 -0.44 -6.78 -10.04
N LEU A 24 -1.54 -6.11 -9.68
CA LEU A 24 -1.50 -4.66 -9.44
C LEU A 24 -0.71 -4.31 -8.17
N VAL A 25 -0.78 -5.13 -7.11
CA VAL A 25 0.02 -4.93 -5.89
C VAL A 25 1.51 -5.04 -6.20
N GLU A 26 1.91 -6.10 -6.91
CA GLU A 26 3.31 -6.31 -7.31
C GLU A 26 3.83 -5.12 -8.15
N LEU A 27 3.10 -4.76 -9.21
CA LEU A 27 3.48 -3.64 -10.08
C LEU A 27 3.53 -2.30 -9.34
N ALA A 28 2.59 -2.05 -8.43
CA ALA A 28 2.56 -0.81 -7.66
C ALA A 28 3.70 -0.76 -6.63
N GLY A 29 4.02 -1.88 -5.98
CA GLY A 29 5.17 -2.03 -5.11
C GLY A 29 6.49 -1.75 -5.83
N GLU A 30 6.74 -2.41 -6.95
CA GLU A 30 7.95 -2.22 -7.76
C GLU A 30 8.15 -0.77 -8.23
N ARG A 31 7.04 -0.07 -8.52
CA ARG A 31 7.07 1.32 -8.98
C ARG A 31 7.08 2.33 -7.83
N GLY A 32 6.87 1.89 -6.59
CA GLY A 32 6.63 2.77 -5.46
C GLY A 32 5.39 3.63 -5.63
N ASP A 33 4.35 3.11 -6.29
CA ASP A 33 3.07 3.77 -6.53
C ASP A 33 2.16 3.65 -5.30
N MET A 34 2.40 4.54 -4.34
CA MET A 34 1.61 4.67 -3.12
C MET A 34 0.11 4.86 -3.39
N ALA A 35 -0.25 5.53 -4.48
CA ALA A 35 -1.66 5.86 -4.77
C ALA A 35 -2.43 4.61 -5.21
N GLU A 36 -1.84 3.79 -6.08
CA GLU A 36 -2.42 2.52 -6.50
C GLU A 36 -2.48 1.53 -5.32
N LEU A 37 -1.41 1.42 -4.52
CA LEU A 37 -1.40 0.60 -3.30
C LEU A 37 -2.50 1.02 -2.33
N ARG A 38 -2.68 2.33 -2.09
CA ARG A 38 -3.75 2.85 -1.24
C ARG A 38 -5.13 2.47 -1.75
N ARG A 39 -5.37 2.60 -3.05
CA ARG A 39 -6.65 2.22 -3.68
C ARG A 39 -6.96 0.73 -3.48
N LEU A 40 -5.96 -0.14 -3.59
CA LEU A 40 -6.11 -1.58 -3.41
C LEU A 40 -6.29 -1.96 -1.93
N ALA A 41 -5.57 -1.29 -1.02
CA ALA A 41 -5.70 -1.44 0.42
C ALA A 41 -7.11 -1.04 0.90
N ASP A 42 -7.61 0.11 0.44
CA ASP A 42 -8.97 0.58 0.75
C ASP A 42 -10.05 -0.35 0.15
N ALA A 43 -9.74 -1.10 -0.91
CA ALA A 43 -10.58 -2.16 -1.46
C ALA A 43 -10.48 -3.49 -0.70
N GLY A 44 -9.65 -3.56 0.35
CA GLY A 44 -9.50 -4.70 1.25
C GLY A 44 -8.35 -5.65 0.93
N SER A 45 -7.43 -5.29 0.03
CA SER A 45 -6.22 -6.09 -0.21
C SER A 45 -5.24 -5.94 0.95
N ARG A 46 -4.92 -7.07 1.62
CA ARG A 46 -3.96 -7.09 2.72
C ARG A 46 -2.53 -6.92 2.22
N ASP A 47 -2.17 -7.59 1.14
CA ASP A 47 -0.85 -7.48 0.53
C ASP A 47 -0.57 -6.04 0.07
N ALA A 48 -1.60 -5.30 -0.36
CA ALA A 48 -1.47 -3.87 -0.66
C ALA A 48 -1.22 -3.02 0.60
N VAL A 49 -1.82 -3.37 1.73
CA VAL A 49 -1.56 -2.71 3.02
C VAL A 49 -0.10 -2.93 3.42
N ASP A 50 0.38 -4.16 3.34
CA ASP A 50 1.75 -4.51 3.75
C ASP A 50 2.79 -3.75 2.91
N GLN A 51 2.66 -3.76 1.58
CA GLN A 51 3.52 -2.99 0.68
C GLN A 51 3.45 -1.47 0.93
N LEU A 52 2.27 -0.96 1.29
CA LEU A 52 2.08 0.47 1.56
C LEU A 52 2.73 0.89 2.88
N ILE A 53 2.72 0.02 3.89
CA ILE A 53 3.41 0.23 5.18
C ILE A 53 4.91 0.25 4.96
N GLU A 54 5.46 -0.74 4.25
CA GLU A 54 6.89 -0.81 3.94
C GLU A 54 7.36 0.47 3.23
N LEU A 55 6.67 0.85 2.15
CA LEU A 55 7.04 2.01 1.36
C LEU A 55 6.86 3.33 2.12
N ALA A 56 5.80 3.45 2.94
CA ALA A 56 5.63 4.61 3.82
C ALA A 56 6.75 4.68 4.86
N GLY A 57 7.17 3.53 5.41
CA GLY A 57 8.30 3.43 6.30
C GLY A 57 9.60 3.89 5.63
N GLU A 58 9.96 3.33 4.49
CA GLU A 58 11.17 3.72 3.74
C GLU A 58 11.23 5.21 3.41
N ARG A 59 10.07 5.83 3.18
CA ARG A 59 9.97 7.26 2.84
C ARG A 59 9.79 8.18 4.05
N GLY A 60 9.65 7.63 5.25
CA GLY A 60 9.32 8.40 6.46
C GLY A 60 7.95 9.09 6.39
N ASP A 61 6.99 8.52 5.66
CA ASP A 61 5.63 9.05 5.52
C ASP A 61 4.79 8.71 6.77
N MET A 62 5.03 9.45 7.84
CA MET A 62 4.32 9.31 9.12
C MET A 62 2.82 9.52 8.99
N ALA A 63 2.39 10.38 8.05
CA ALA A 63 0.98 10.65 7.83
C ALA A 63 0.28 9.40 7.30
N GLU A 64 0.92 8.68 6.38
CA GLU A 64 0.35 7.44 5.86
C GLU A 64 0.39 6.29 6.87
N LEU A 65 1.49 6.11 7.59
CA LEU A 65 1.56 5.13 8.68
C LEU A 65 0.49 5.40 9.73
N ARG A 66 0.27 6.67 10.11
CA ARG A 66 -0.80 7.05 11.04
C ARG A 66 -2.19 6.74 10.49
N ARG A 67 -2.45 7.03 9.20
CA ARG A 67 -3.74 6.70 8.56
C ARG A 67 -4.02 5.21 8.63
N LEU A 68 -3.03 4.38 8.32
CA LEU A 68 -3.15 2.92 8.33
C LEU A 68 -3.33 2.37 9.75
N ALA A 69 -2.62 2.93 10.72
CA ALA A 69 -2.78 2.60 12.14
C ALA A 69 -4.19 2.95 12.65
N ASP A 70 -4.69 4.13 12.31
CA ASP A 70 -6.06 4.57 12.66
C ASP A 70 -7.14 3.71 11.96
N ALA A 71 -6.82 3.14 10.80
CA ALA A 71 -7.65 2.14 10.12
C ALA A 71 -7.54 0.72 10.73
N GLY A 72 -6.71 0.54 11.76
CA GLY A 72 -6.57 -0.70 12.52
C GLY A 72 -5.38 -1.58 12.12
N SER A 73 -4.46 -1.10 11.28
CA SER A 73 -3.22 -1.83 10.99
C SER A 73 -2.26 -1.74 12.18
N ARG A 74 -2.00 -2.89 12.80
CA ARG A 74 -1.05 -2.98 13.91
C ARG A 74 0.39 -2.74 13.44
N ASP A 75 0.76 -3.29 12.29
CA ASP A 75 2.12 -3.17 11.76
C ASP A 75 2.45 -1.71 11.40
N ALA A 76 1.45 -0.95 10.94
CA ALA A 76 1.60 0.48 10.70
C ALA A 76 1.81 1.27 12.01
N ALA A 77 1.13 0.88 13.09
CA ALA A 77 1.31 1.50 14.40
C ALA A 77 2.71 1.21 14.96
N GLU A 78 3.18 -0.04 14.85
CA GLU A 78 4.52 -0.43 15.28
C GLU A 78 5.60 0.32 14.49
N MET A 79 5.48 0.40 13.16
CA MET A 79 6.39 1.18 12.32
C MET A 79 6.39 2.68 12.67
N LEU A 80 5.22 3.27 12.99
CA LEU A 80 5.12 4.68 13.38
C LEU A 80 5.87 4.98 14.69
N ASP A 81 5.77 4.07 15.66
CA ASP A 81 6.47 4.18 16.94
C ASP A 81 7.99 4.08 16.72
N GLU A 82 8.46 3.09 15.94
CA GLU A 82 9.88 2.91 15.62
C GLU A 82 10.51 4.16 14.98
N GLN A 83 9.80 4.80 14.04
CA GLN A 83 10.34 5.99 13.39
C GLN A 83 10.22 7.27 14.24
N GLY A 84 9.23 7.33 15.13
CA GLY A 84 9.12 8.39 16.13
C GLY A 84 10.31 8.42 17.09
N GLU A 85 10.85 7.24 17.42
CA GLU A 85 12.05 7.10 18.25
C GLU A 85 13.35 7.42 17.48
N ALA A 86 13.45 7.00 16.21
CA ALA A 86 14.63 7.25 15.38
C ALA A 86 14.90 8.76 15.14
N GLY A 87 13.86 9.60 15.12
CA GLY A 87 13.98 11.05 14.96
C GLY A 87 14.45 11.83 16.19
N GLN A 88 14.67 11.15 17.33
CA GLN A 88 15.03 11.78 18.61
C GLN A 88 16.51 11.60 19.01
N LEU A 89 17.33 10.97 18.16
CA LEU A 89 18.78 10.75 18.34
C LEU A 89 19.61 11.73 17.48
#